data_AF-A0A942UQS2-F1
#
_entry.id   AF-A0A942UQS2-F1
#
_cell.length_a   1.000
_cell.length_b   1.000
_cell.length_c   1.000
_cell.angle_alpha   90.00
_cell.angle_beta   90.00
_cell.angle_gamma   90.00
#
_symmetry.space_group_name_H-M   'P 1'
#
loop_
_entity.id
_entity.type
_entity.pdbx_description
1 polymer ?
#
loop_
_entity_poly.entity_id
_entity_poly.type
_entity_poly.pdbx_seq_one_letter_code
_entity_poly.pdbx_strand_id
1 'polypeptide(L)' 'MNMTVRGNLNTVKEAGEVTNQYQFDETNKLVKVINQKGDTSSFTYDGFGNRIKEVTDLNKH' A
#
# COMPACT_ATOMS: atom_id res chain seq x y z
N MET A 1 -9.05 17.09 -10.64
CA MET A 1 -8.36 16.50 -9.46
C MET A 1 -7.35 15.51 -10.00
N ASN A 2 -6.07 15.87 -9.98
CA ASN A 2 -4.99 15.08 -10.57
C ASN A 2 -4.65 13.90 -9.66
N MET A 3 -4.84 12.68 -10.15
CA MET A 3 -4.02 11.52 -9.79
C MET A 3 -4.16 10.47 -10.90
N THR A 4 -3.45 10.73 -12.00
CA THR A 4 -3.15 9.76 -13.05
C THR A 4 -2.15 8.74 -12.49
N VAL A 5 -2.41 7.44 -12.64
CA VAL A 5 -1.53 6.37 -13.19
C VAL A 5 -1.75 5.00 -12.52
N ARG A 6 -2.49 4.12 -13.20
CA ARG A 6 -2.31 2.64 -13.23
C ARG A 6 -1.94 1.89 -11.93
N GLY A 7 -2.51 2.29 -10.82
CA GLY A 7 -2.42 1.56 -9.56
C GLY A 7 -3.42 2.18 -8.61
N ASN A 8 -4.53 1.49 -8.35
CA ASN A 8 -5.62 2.03 -7.55
C ASN A 8 -5.09 2.28 -6.13
N LEU A 9 -4.78 3.54 -5.79
CA LEU A 9 -4.44 3.94 -4.44
C LEU A 9 -5.76 4.08 -3.66
N ASN A 10 -6.04 3.14 -2.76
CA ASN A 10 -7.18 3.22 -1.86
C ASN A 10 -6.74 3.79 -0.52
N THR A 11 -7.35 4.91 -0.13
CA THR A 11 -7.07 5.56 1.15
C THR A 11 -8.23 5.29 2.09
N VAL A 12 -7.95 4.63 3.22
CA VAL A 12 -8.90 4.47 4.32
C VAL A 12 -8.73 5.66 5.25
N LYS A 13 -9.85 6.35 5.51
CA LYS A 13 -9.92 7.44 6.47
C LYS A 13 -10.86 7.05 7.60
N GLU A 14 -10.45 7.29 8.84
CA GLU A 14 -11.29 7.16 10.02
C GLU A 14 -11.35 8.53 10.71
N ALA A 15 -12.55 8.99 11.06
CA ALA A 15 -12.78 10.32 11.64
C ALA A 15 -12.21 11.52 10.84
N GLY A 16 -11.98 11.36 9.54
CA GLY A 16 -11.42 12.40 8.66
C GLY A 16 -9.90 12.33 8.50
N GLU A 17 -9.22 11.55 9.35
CA GLU A 17 -7.77 11.31 9.30
C GLU A 17 -7.45 10.08 8.44
N VAL A 18 -6.35 10.12 7.71
CA VAL A 18 -5.88 8.96 6.92
C VAL A 18 -5.29 7.94 7.88
N THR A 19 -5.98 6.82 8.05
CA THR A 19 -5.51 5.76 8.95
C THR A 19 -4.65 4.73 8.25
N ASN A 20 -4.97 4.41 7.00
CA ASN A 20 -4.19 3.50 6.19
C ASN A 20 -4.28 3.86 4.71
N GLN A 21 -3.16 3.74 4.00
CA GLN A 21 -3.10 3.88 2.54
C GLN A 21 -2.69 2.54 1.95
N TYR A 22 -3.42 2.10 0.93
CA TYR A 22 -3.20 0.84 0.24
C TYR A 22 -2.92 1.13 -1.23
N GLN A 23 -1.85 0.55 -1.76
CA GLN A 23 -1.53 0.61 -3.18
C GLN A 23 -1.69 -0.77 -3.78
N PHE A 24 -2.43 -0.83 -4.88
CA PHE A 24 -2.64 -2.05 -5.64
C PHE A 24 -1.96 -1.97 -7.00
N ASP A 25 -1.46 -3.10 -7.51
CA ASP A 25 -1.01 -3.22 -8.89
C ASP A 25 -2.19 -3.33 -9.88
N GLU A 26 -1.88 -3.40 -11.17
CA GLU A 26 -2.86 -3.53 -12.26
C GLU A 26 -3.69 -4.83 -12.17
N THR A 27 -3.24 -5.82 -11.39
CA THR A 27 -3.94 -7.08 -11.14
C THR A 27 -4.75 -7.07 -9.84
N ASN A 28 -4.93 -5.90 -9.23
CA ASN A 28 -5.58 -5.70 -7.92
C ASN A 28 -4.88 -6.43 -6.76
N LYS A 29 -3.56 -6.65 -6.83
CA LYS A 29 -2.78 -7.18 -5.70
C LYS A 29 -2.19 -6.05 -4.88
N LEU A 30 -2.22 -6.21 -3.56
CA LEU A 30 -1.73 -5.20 -2.61
C LEU A 30 -0.21 -5.15 -2.60
N VAL A 31 0.39 -4.09 -3.15
CA VAL A 31 1.86 -3.94 -3.22
C VAL A 31 2.43 -3.03 -2.14
N LYS A 32 1.61 -2.16 -1.53
CA LYS A 32 2.07 -1.25 -0.47
C LYS A 32 0.97 -0.92 0.53
N VAL A 33 1.33 -0.84 1.80
CA VAL A 33 0.50 -0.32 2.90
C VAL A 33 1.30 0.74 3.64
N ILE A 34 0.66 1.86 3.96
CA ILE A 34 1.21 2.87 4.86
C ILE A 34 0.20 3.07 5.97
N ASN A 35 0.59 2.85 7.23
CA ASN A 35 -0.30 3.04 8.37
C ASN A 35 -0.29 4.49 8.88
N GLN A 36 -1.15 4.80 9.84
CA GLN A 36 -1.25 6.13 10.48
C GLN A 36 0.04 6.59 11.18
N LYS A 37 0.92 5.67 11.54
CA LYS A 37 2.23 5.97 12.16
C LYS A 37 3.31 6.28 11.13
N GLY A 38 3.00 6.11 9.84
CA GLY A 38 3.95 6.22 8.74
C GLY A 38 4.74 4.94 8.47
N ASP A 39 4.48 3.85 9.20
CA ASP A 39 5.12 2.57 8.91
C ASP A 39 4.65 2.09 7.54
N THR A 40 5.61 1.68 6.72
CA THR A 40 5.38 1.25 5.35
C THR A 40 5.65 -0.23 5.22
N SER A 41 4.68 -1.00 4.75
CA SER A 41 4.86 -2.40 4.36
C SER A 41 4.73 -2.52 2.85
N SER A 42 5.70 -3.15 2.19
CA SER A 42 5.70 -3.40 0.74
C SER A 42 5.70 -4.89 0.47
N PHE A 43 4.94 -5.31 -0.54
CA PHE A 43 4.78 -6.71 -0.92
C PHE A 43 5.20 -6.93 -2.37
N THR A 44 5.87 -8.04 -2.63
CA THR A 44 6.25 -8.46 -3.98
C THR A 44 5.63 -9.81 -4.29
N TYR A 45 5.08 -9.93 -5.49
CA TYR A 45 4.46 -11.15 -5.99
C TYR A 45 5.28 -11.72 -7.15
N ASP A 46 5.28 -13.04 -7.28
CA ASP A 46 5.78 -13.72 -8.49
C ASP A 46 4.75 -13.61 -9.65
N GLY A 47 5.14 -14.09 -10.83
CA GLY A 47 4.26 -14.12 -12.01
C GLY A 47 3.01 -15.00 -11.86
N PHE A 48 2.98 -15.90 -10.88
CA PHE A 48 1.82 -16.74 -10.55
C PHE A 48 0.90 -16.07 -9.50
N GLY A 49 1.33 -14.95 -8.92
CA GLY A 49 0.59 -14.21 -7.90
C GLY A 49 0.83 -14.68 -6.47
N ASN A 50 1.84 -15.50 -6.22
CA ASN A 50 2.26 -15.82 -4.86
C ASN A 50 3.10 -14.68 -4.30
N ARG A 51 2.87 -14.33 -3.03
CA ARG A 51 3.71 -13.35 -2.34
C ARG A 51 5.06 -13.96 -2.01
N ILE A 52 6.13 -13.40 -2.59
CA ILE A 52 7.50 -13.89 -2.40
C ILE A 52 8.35 -13.00 -1.50
N LYS A 53 7.90 -11.76 -1.23
CA LYS A 53 8.62 -10.83 -0.36
C LYS A 53 7.65 -9.92 0.38
N GLU A 54 8.02 -9.62 1.60
CA GLU A 54 7.42 -8.59 2.45
C GLU A 54 8.56 -7.80 3.08
N VAL A 55 8.49 -6.47 2.98
CA VAL A 55 9.43 -5.54 3.60
C VAL A 55 8.62 -4.58 4.43
N THR A 56 8.93 -4.48 5.72
CA THR A 56 8.30 -3.51 6.61
C THR A 56 9.35 -2.52 7.09
N ASP A 57 9.19 -1.28 6.64
CA ASP A 57 9.97 -0.13 7.05
C ASP A 57 9.18 0.59 8.15
N LEU A 58 9.60 0.38 9.40
CA LEU A 58 9.03 1.08 10.53
C LEU A 58 9.52 2.52 10.55
N ASN A 59 8.60 3.46 10.71
CA ASN A 59 8.93 4.87 10.90
C ASN A 59 9.48 5.05 12.32
N LYS A 60 10.77 4.73 12.50
CA LYS A 60 11.47 4.90 13.77
C LYS A 60 11.79 6.38 13.95
N HIS A 61 10.95 7.06 14.73
CA HIS A 61 11.25 8.35 15.34
C HIS A 61 12.16 8.22 16.55
#